data_AF-A0A1G2FZJ9-F1
#
_entry.id   AF-A0A1G2FZJ9-F1
#
_cell.length_a   1.000
_cell.length_b   1.000
_cell.length_c   1.000
_cell.angle_alpha   90.00
_cell.angle_beta   90.00
_cell.angle_gamma   90.00
#
_symmetry.space_group_name_H-M   'P 1'
#
loop_
_entity.id
_entity.type
_entity.pdbx_description
1 polymer ?
#
loop_
_entity_poly.entity_id
_entity_poly.type
_entity_poly.pdbx_seq_one_letter_code
_entity_poly.pdbx_strand_id
1 'polypeptide(L)'
;MTRVIASRGIIFIVSIAILITGWYFVSANDSENITVCVRRNGAMYLVGDDYMRDECRKKDTLLSWHIKGDKGDPGEKGEKGDLGVNGKDGMELHLFDADSQDLGILLDATGSSDMNYQTYLPDIGVLVASHQNPANMTAVMNLPGKSIQYTNSDCTGQALTTGDMAPQVLYRDDAGEYGLGYIMWTFESPTQRTIKSRREANGNCKDLGSQSVLTNTLKQVVLPFTEPLAWPLKIVGF
;
A
#
# COMPACT_ATOMS: atom_id res chain seq x y z
N MET A 1 -47.26 -22.91 73.16
CA MET A 1 -47.12 -22.76 71.69
C MET A 1 -47.93 -21.55 71.28
N THR A 2 -47.26 -20.43 71.01
CA THR A 2 -47.90 -19.19 70.56
C THR A 2 -46.92 -18.57 69.56
N ARG A 3 -47.30 -18.55 68.27
CA ARG A 3 -46.49 -18.00 67.19
C ARG A 3 -46.80 -16.51 67.04
N VAL A 4 -45.78 -15.66 67.19
CA VAL A 4 -45.82 -14.24 66.80
C VAL A 4 -45.11 -14.12 65.45
N ILE A 5 -45.82 -13.53 64.48
CA ILE A 5 -45.38 -13.30 63.11
C ILE A 5 -44.46 -12.07 63.10
N ALA A 6 -43.20 -12.25 62.70
CA ALA A 6 -42.22 -11.17 62.60
C ALA A 6 -42.42 -10.35 61.31
N SER A 7 -42.55 -9.03 61.49
CA SER A 7 -42.80 -8.02 60.47
C SER A 7 -41.53 -7.55 59.77
N ARG A 8 -41.43 -7.87 58.48
CA ARG A 8 -41.08 -7.01 57.32
C ARG A 8 -40.25 -5.73 57.59
N GLY A 9 -39.02 -5.71 57.09
CA GLY A 9 -38.71 -4.99 55.83
C GLY A 9 -38.90 -3.48 55.77
N ILE A 10 -38.41 -2.70 56.74
CA ILE A 10 -38.51 -1.22 56.72
C ILE A 10 -37.15 -0.49 56.90
N ILE A 11 -36.01 -1.18 56.93
CA ILE A 11 -34.71 -0.52 57.27
C ILE A 11 -33.80 -0.22 56.05
N PHE A 12 -34.13 -0.67 54.82
CA PHE A 12 -33.24 -0.48 53.66
C PHE A 12 -33.63 0.63 52.66
N ILE A 13 -34.69 1.41 52.92
CA ILE A 13 -35.15 2.45 51.97
C ILE A 13 -34.60 3.86 52.31
N VAL A 14 -34.05 4.08 53.50
CA VAL A 14 -33.66 5.43 53.96
C VAL A 14 -32.26 5.86 53.46
N SER A 15 -31.43 4.94 52.95
CA SER A 15 -30.06 5.26 52.51
C SER A 15 -29.94 5.68 51.04
N ILE A 16 -31.02 5.62 50.25
CA ILE A 16 -31.07 6.01 48.82
C ILE A 16 -31.83 7.33 48.62
N ALA A 17 -32.14 8.07 49.70
CA ALA A 17 -32.87 9.34 49.61
C ALA A 17 -31.96 10.60 49.66
N ILE A 18 -30.63 10.46 49.70
CA ILE A 18 -29.70 11.61 49.91
C ILE A 18 -28.82 11.94 48.68
N LEU A 19 -28.91 11.19 47.57
CA LEU A 19 -28.14 11.49 46.33
C LEU A 19 -28.96 12.14 45.21
N ILE A 20 -30.11 12.75 45.51
CA ILE A 20 -30.92 13.52 44.55
C ILE A 20 -31.09 14.96 45.05
N THR A 21 -30.01 15.58 45.52
CA THR A 21 -29.98 17.03 45.74
C THR A 21 -28.76 17.59 45.03
N GLY A 22 -29.01 18.41 44.00
CA GLY A 22 -27.99 19.31 43.46
C GLY A 22 -27.42 19.00 42.08
N TRP A 23 -28.22 18.56 41.11
CA TRP A 23 -28.03 19.09 39.76
C TRP A 23 -28.83 20.38 39.69
N TYR A 24 -28.19 21.47 40.09
CA TYR A 24 -28.61 22.79 39.64
C TYR A 24 -28.42 22.78 38.12
N PHE A 25 -29.47 22.44 37.38
CA PHE A 25 -29.57 22.85 35.99
C PHE A 25 -29.60 24.38 36.03
N VAL A 26 -28.44 24.99 35.76
CA VAL A 26 -28.44 26.37 35.28
C VAL A 26 -29.08 26.28 33.91
N SER A 27 -30.39 26.56 33.82
CA SER A 27 -31.00 26.89 32.55
C SER A 27 -30.43 28.23 32.12
N ALA A 28 -29.51 28.21 31.16
CA ALA A 28 -29.24 29.41 30.39
C ALA A 28 -30.57 29.82 29.72
N ASN A 29 -30.91 31.10 29.79
CA ASN A 29 -32.11 31.64 29.17
C ASN A 29 -32.08 31.28 27.67
N ASP A 30 -33.12 30.60 27.16
CA ASP A 30 -33.25 30.16 25.76
C ASP A 30 -33.54 31.35 24.81
N SER A 31 -33.00 32.54 25.10
CA SER A 31 -33.14 33.69 24.21
C SER A 31 -32.31 33.44 22.96
N GLU A 32 -32.97 33.16 21.84
CA GLU A 32 -32.35 32.92 20.53
C GLU A 32 -31.60 34.16 20.00
N ASN A 33 -31.97 35.34 20.51
CA ASN A 33 -31.44 36.63 20.11
C ASN A 33 -31.05 37.50 21.33
N ILE A 34 -29.98 38.29 21.17
CA ILE A 34 -29.68 39.41 22.06
C ILE A 34 -30.21 40.68 21.41
N THR A 35 -31.06 41.38 22.15
CA THR A 35 -31.65 42.65 21.71
C THR A 35 -31.06 43.81 22.51
N VAL A 36 -30.59 44.84 21.81
CA VAL A 36 -30.06 46.08 22.41
C VAL A 36 -30.69 47.30 21.76
N CYS A 37 -30.75 48.39 22.50
CA CYS A 37 -31.09 49.70 21.97
C CYS A 37 -29.84 50.58 21.94
N VAL A 38 -29.59 51.21 20.80
CA VAL A 38 -28.45 52.11 20.57
C VAL A 38 -28.95 53.55 20.57
N ARG A 39 -28.37 54.36 21.46
CA ARG A 39 -28.62 55.80 21.53
C ARG A 39 -27.87 56.53 20.41
N ARG A 40 -28.29 57.76 20.09
CA ARG A 40 -27.59 58.63 19.13
C ARG A 40 -26.11 58.91 19.47
N ASN A 41 -25.73 58.80 20.74
CA ASN A 41 -24.34 58.95 21.19
C ASN A 41 -23.54 57.64 21.16
N GLY A 42 -24.09 56.56 20.61
CA GLY A 42 -23.45 55.24 20.51
C GLY A 42 -23.56 54.38 21.76
N ALA A 43 -24.13 54.89 22.86
CA ALA A 43 -24.32 54.07 24.06
C ALA A 43 -25.40 53.00 23.82
N MET A 44 -25.09 51.77 24.19
CA MET A 44 -25.96 50.61 24.06
C MET A 44 -26.49 50.14 25.42
N TYR A 45 -27.71 49.64 25.46
CA TYR A 45 -28.30 49.00 26.63
C TYR A 45 -29.20 47.82 26.23
N LEU A 46 -29.24 46.78 27.07
CA LEU A 46 -30.02 45.56 26.84
C LEU A 46 -31.51 45.80 27.11
N VAL A 47 -32.35 45.10 26.34
CA VAL A 47 -33.81 45.16 26.43
C VAL A 47 -34.41 43.76 26.28
N GLY A 48 -35.41 43.45 27.08
CA GLY A 48 -36.12 42.17 27.10
C GLY A 48 -36.78 41.88 28.46
N ASP A 49 -37.52 40.77 28.55
CA ASP A 49 -38.41 40.46 29.68
C ASP A 49 -37.70 40.40 31.05
N ASP A 50 -36.41 40.06 31.07
CA ASP A 50 -35.59 39.97 32.29
C ASP A 50 -34.66 41.17 32.51
N TYR A 51 -34.77 42.22 31.68
CA TYR A 51 -33.94 43.41 31.77
C TYR A 51 -34.70 44.59 32.39
N MET A 52 -33.96 45.64 32.76
CA MET A 52 -34.53 46.88 33.33
C MET A 52 -35.51 47.61 32.39
N ARG A 53 -35.60 47.18 31.12
CA ARG A 53 -36.47 47.73 30.08
C ARG A 53 -36.93 46.62 29.15
N ASP A 54 -38.20 46.71 28.79
CA ASP A 54 -38.92 45.90 27.81
C ASP A 54 -38.85 46.51 26.39
N GLU A 55 -38.70 47.83 26.28
CA GLU A 55 -38.67 48.53 24.98
C GLU A 55 -37.59 49.62 24.84
N CYS A 56 -37.26 49.96 23.58
CA CYS A 56 -36.43 51.11 23.26
C CYS A 56 -37.13 52.43 23.57
N ARG A 57 -36.34 53.47 23.88
CA ARG A 57 -36.88 54.84 23.90
C ARG A 57 -37.19 55.28 22.46
N LYS A 58 -38.15 56.19 22.30
CA LYS A 58 -38.64 56.71 20.99
C LYS A 58 -37.57 57.18 19.98
N LYS A 59 -36.33 57.43 20.39
CA LYS A 59 -35.24 57.93 19.53
C LYS A 59 -34.03 56.99 19.46
N ASP A 60 -34.13 55.83 20.10
CA ASP A 60 -33.07 54.84 20.11
C ASP A 60 -33.34 53.81 19.00
N THR A 61 -32.28 53.18 18.48
CA THR A 61 -32.36 52.18 17.43
C THR A 61 -32.30 50.79 18.03
N LEU A 62 -33.31 49.97 17.76
CA LEU A 62 -33.31 48.55 18.13
C LEU A 62 -32.33 47.79 17.22
N LEU A 63 -31.41 47.04 17.81
CA LEU A 63 -30.58 46.05 17.14
C LEU A 63 -30.81 44.69 17.79
N SER A 64 -30.85 43.65 16.97
CA SER A 64 -31.00 42.28 17.43
C SER A 64 -30.07 41.38 16.62
N TRP A 65 -29.42 40.43 17.27
CA TRP A 65 -28.61 39.42 16.59
C TRP A 65 -28.75 38.06 17.27
N HIS A 66 -28.63 37.02 16.45
CA HIS A 66 -28.66 35.64 16.90
C HIS A 66 -27.38 35.30 17.67
N ILE A 67 -27.52 34.59 18.80
CA ILE A 67 -26.39 34.20 19.65
C ILE A 67 -25.70 32.91 19.16
N LYS A 68 -26.39 32.15 18.30
CA LYS A 68 -25.88 30.91 17.69
C LYS A 68 -25.67 31.14 16.20
N GLY A 69 -24.48 30.79 15.71
CA GLY A 69 -24.25 30.64 14.28
C GLY A 69 -24.96 29.40 13.75
N ASP A 70 -25.20 29.36 12.45
CA ASP A 70 -25.74 28.17 11.79
C ASP A 70 -24.83 26.96 12.07
N LYS A 71 -25.45 25.80 12.29
CA LYS A 71 -24.71 24.55 12.41
C LYS A 71 -23.98 24.33 11.08
N GLY A 72 -22.65 24.24 11.11
CA GLY A 72 -21.86 23.95 9.92
C GLY A 72 -22.33 22.65 9.25
N ASP A 73 -22.26 22.61 7.93
CA ASP A 73 -22.62 21.44 7.16
C ASP A 73 -21.82 20.22 7.63
N PRO A 74 -22.42 19.01 7.65
CA PRO A 74 -21.66 17.79 7.84
C PRO A 74 -20.50 17.73 6.83
N GLY A 75 -19.30 17.36 7.30
CA GLY A 75 -18.16 17.17 6.42
C GLY A 75 -18.46 16.14 5.32
N GLU A 76 -17.77 16.28 4.18
CA GLU A 76 -17.92 15.33 3.08
C GLU A 76 -17.63 13.90 3.56
N LYS A 77 -18.44 12.96 3.06
CA LYS A 77 -18.20 11.55 3.30
C LYS A 77 -16.85 11.19 2.67
N GLY A 78 -15.96 10.58 3.45
CA GLY A 78 -14.66 10.13 2.96
C GLY A 78 -14.81 9.23 1.72
N GLU A 79 -13.81 9.28 0.84
CA GLU A 79 -13.78 8.45 -0.36
C GLU A 79 -13.95 6.97 0.01
N LYS A 80 -14.70 6.26 -0.83
CA LYS A 80 -14.80 4.81 -0.71
C LYS A 80 -13.40 4.25 -1.00
N GLY A 81 -12.86 3.44 -0.08
CA GLY A 81 -11.60 2.75 -0.31
C GLY A 81 -11.64 1.95 -1.62
N ASP A 82 -10.48 1.77 -2.24
CA ASP A 82 -10.36 1.03 -3.50
C ASP A 82 -11.00 -0.35 -3.40
N LEU A 83 -11.62 -0.78 -4.50
CA LEU A 83 -12.08 -2.15 -4.64
C LEU A 83 -10.86 -3.07 -4.51
N GLY A 84 -10.93 -4.06 -3.62
CA GLY A 84 -9.95 -5.13 -3.60
C GLY A 84 -9.86 -5.78 -4.97
N VAL A 85 -8.65 -6.16 -5.39
CA VAL A 85 -8.43 -6.94 -6.61
C VAL A 85 -9.29 -8.21 -6.56
N ASN A 86 -10.02 -8.50 -7.64
CA ASN A 86 -10.74 -9.77 -7.78
C ASN A 86 -9.74 -10.93 -7.61
N GLY A 87 -10.08 -11.92 -6.79
CA GLY A 87 -9.30 -13.15 -6.68
C GLY A 87 -9.25 -13.85 -8.04
N LYS A 88 -8.04 -14.21 -8.48
CA LYS A 88 -7.83 -15.14 -9.61
C LYS A 88 -8.31 -16.53 -9.18
N ASP A 89 -8.69 -17.39 -10.12
CA ASP A 89 -9.27 -18.73 -9.84
C ASP A 89 -8.47 -19.47 -8.75
N GLY A 90 -9.14 -19.89 -7.67
CA GLY A 90 -8.56 -20.36 -6.39
C GLY A 90 -7.84 -21.71 -6.40
N MET A 91 -7.04 -22.01 -7.42
CA MET A 91 -6.15 -23.18 -7.45
C MET A 91 -4.67 -22.84 -7.67
N GLU A 92 -4.33 -21.56 -7.83
CA GLU A 92 -2.95 -21.12 -8.06
C GLU A 92 -2.37 -20.56 -6.76
N LEU A 93 -1.22 -21.10 -6.34
CA LEU A 93 -0.43 -20.52 -5.26
C LEU A 93 0.43 -19.42 -5.85
N HIS A 94 0.23 -18.18 -5.41
CA HIS A 94 1.04 -17.06 -5.88
C HIS A 94 2.17 -16.77 -4.89
N LEU A 95 3.33 -16.40 -5.43
CA LEU A 95 4.47 -15.93 -4.66
C LEU A 95 4.46 -14.40 -4.65
N PHE A 96 4.52 -13.81 -3.46
CA PHE A 96 4.57 -12.38 -3.25
C PHE A 96 5.86 -11.96 -2.58
N ASP A 97 6.32 -10.75 -2.84
CA ASP A 97 7.44 -10.14 -2.14
C ASP A 97 6.98 -9.30 -0.93
N ALA A 98 7.93 -8.69 -0.20
CA ALA A 98 7.59 -7.90 0.99
C ALA A 98 6.82 -6.60 0.68
N ASP A 99 6.93 -6.10 -0.55
CA ASP A 99 6.20 -4.94 -1.06
C ASP A 99 4.83 -5.33 -1.66
N SER A 100 4.42 -6.59 -1.48
CA SER A 100 3.15 -7.15 -1.97
C SER A 100 3.06 -7.25 -3.50
N GLN A 101 4.19 -7.33 -4.20
CA GLN A 101 4.22 -7.58 -5.64
C GLN A 101 3.94 -9.06 -5.94
N ASP A 102 3.05 -9.35 -6.90
CA ASP A 102 2.79 -10.71 -7.42
C ASP A 102 3.94 -11.15 -8.34
N LEU A 103 4.73 -12.13 -7.92
CA LEU A 103 5.87 -12.68 -8.64
C LEU A 103 5.49 -13.91 -9.50
N GLY A 104 4.20 -14.22 -9.62
CA GLY A 104 3.67 -15.32 -10.41
C GLY A 104 3.28 -16.55 -9.62
N ILE A 105 2.95 -17.60 -10.36
CA ILE A 105 2.43 -18.87 -9.84
C ILE A 105 3.61 -19.70 -9.35
N LEU A 106 3.63 -20.05 -8.07
CA LEU A 106 4.61 -20.93 -7.47
C LEU A 106 4.46 -22.36 -8.02
N LEU A 107 5.54 -22.88 -8.60
CA LEU A 107 5.63 -24.26 -9.07
C LEU A 107 6.43 -25.14 -8.12
N ASP A 108 7.51 -24.61 -7.55
CA ASP A 108 8.39 -25.35 -6.64
C ASP A 108 9.01 -24.42 -5.60
N ALA A 109 9.15 -24.91 -4.38
CA ALA A 109 9.83 -24.24 -3.28
C ALA A 109 10.71 -25.28 -2.57
N THR A 110 12.00 -25.26 -2.86
CA THR A 110 12.94 -26.21 -2.24
C THR A 110 13.56 -25.59 -0.99
N GLY A 111 13.35 -26.23 0.16
CA GLY A 111 13.81 -25.78 1.47
C GLY A 111 15.29 -26.10 1.77
N SER A 112 16.19 -25.94 0.80
CA SER A 112 17.63 -26.08 1.04
C SER A 112 18.21 -24.80 1.67
N SER A 113 19.49 -24.82 2.06
CA SER A 113 20.21 -23.63 2.57
C SER A 113 20.14 -22.44 1.60
N ASP A 114 19.94 -22.71 0.31
CA ASP A 114 19.53 -21.74 -0.70
C ASP A 114 18.05 -21.99 -0.99
N MET A 115 17.15 -21.24 -0.36
CA MET A 115 15.72 -21.34 -0.66
C MET A 115 15.51 -20.93 -2.12
N ASN A 116 15.21 -21.89 -2.99
CA ASN A 116 14.92 -21.62 -4.40
C ASN A 116 13.42 -21.74 -4.62
N TYR A 117 12.83 -20.64 -5.08
CA TYR A 117 11.44 -20.58 -5.51
C TYR A 117 11.40 -20.53 -7.03
N GLN A 118 10.72 -21.49 -7.63
CA GLN A 118 10.43 -21.48 -9.05
C GLN A 118 9.00 -20.99 -9.25
N THR A 119 8.85 -19.87 -9.95
CA THR A 119 7.55 -19.32 -10.35
C THR A 119 7.38 -19.35 -11.85
N TYR A 120 6.12 -19.42 -12.28
CA TYR A 120 5.70 -19.22 -13.66
C TYR A 120 5.00 -17.87 -13.78
N LEU A 121 5.40 -17.09 -14.79
CA LEU A 121 4.81 -15.80 -15.14
C LEU A 121 3.92 -15.99 -16.38
N PRO A 122 2.58 -16.12 -16.22
CA PRO A 122 1.69 -16.42 -17.34
C PRO A 122 1.69 -15.35 -18.43
N ASP A 123 1.81 -14.07 -18.03
CA ASP A 123 1.76 -12.92 -18.94
C ASP A 123 2.85 -12.96 -20.02
N ILE A 124 3.99 -13.56 -19.69
CA ILE A 124 5.14 -13.66 -20.60
C ILE A 124 5.52 -15.10 -20.94
N GLY A 125 4.88 -16.10 -20.32
CA GLY A 125 5.10 -17.52 -20.58
C GLY A 125 6.49 -18.01 -20.14
N VAL A 126 6.97 -17.56 -18.99
CA VAL A 126 8.37 -17.75 -18.55
C VAL A 126 8.45 -18.36 -17.15
N LEU A 127 9.46 -19.21 -16.96
CA LEU A 127 9.85 -19.71 -15.65
C LEU A 127 10.97 -18.86 -15.06
N VAL A 128 10.78 -18.47 -13.81
CA VAL A 128 11.71 -17.64 -13.06
C VAL A 128 12.11 -18.35 -11.77
N ALA A 129 13.41 -18.43 -11.52
CA ALA A 129 13.93 -18.94 -10.26
C ALA A 129 14.42 -17.76 -9.42
N SER A 130 13.95 -17.66 -8.17
CA SER A 130 14.41 -16.67 -7.20
C SER A 130 14.99 -17.36 -5.97
N HIS A 131 16.02 -16.77 -5.39
CA HIS A 131 16.68 -17.25 -4.18
C HIS A 131 17.05 -16.09 -3.26
N GLN A 132 17.28 -16.41 -1.99
CA GLN A 132 17.80 -15.43 -1.05
C GLN A 132 19.30 -15.24 -1.27
N ASN A 133 19.76 -14.01 -1.46
CA ASN A 133 21.17 -13.69 -1.32
C ASN A 133 21.54 -13.63 0.17
N PRO A 134 22.40 -14.54 0.68
CA PRO A 134 22.72 -14.59 2.10
C PRO A 134 23.53 -13.38 2.59
N ALA A 135 24.25 -12.68 1.71
CA ALA A 135 25.05 -11.52 2.10
C ALA A 135 24.21 -10.26 2.37
N ASN A 136 23.07 -10.13 1.68
CA ASN A 136 22.27 -8.90 1.67
C ASN A 136 20.81 -9.14 2.08
N MET A 137 20.42 -10.40 2.27
CA MET A 137 19.06 -10.85 2.53
C MET A 137 18.02 -10.35 1.50
N THR A 138 18.40 -10.21 0.24
CA THR A 138 17.51 -9.79 -0.86
C THR A 138 17.09 -10.98 -1.71
N ALA A 139 15.91 -10.92 -2.35
CA ALA A 139 15.57 -11.86 -3.42
C ALA A 139 16.45 -11.57 -4.65
N VAL A 140 17.02 -12.60 -5.24
CA VAL A 140 17.82 -12.52 -6.47
C VAL A 140 17.36 -13.60 -7.44
N MET A 141 17.23 -13.27 -8.71
CA MET A 141 17.08 -14.29 -9.76
C MET A 141 18.45 -14.86 -10.12
N ASN A 142 18.65 -16.16 -9.91
CA ASN A 142 19.95 -16.79 -10.10
C ASN A 142 20.14 -17.24 -11.55
N LEU A 143 21.34 -17.01 -12.09
CA LEU A 143 21.75 -17.55 -13.38
C LEU A 143 22.87 -18.56 -13.21
N PRO A 144 22.80 -19.72 -13.89
CA PRO A 144 24.01 -20.48 -14.14
C PRO A 144 24.94 -19.58 -14.97
N GLY A 145 26.15 -19.31 -14.45
CA GLY A 145 27.11 -18.35 -15.00
C GLY A 145 27.42 -18.59 -16.48
N LYS A 146 26.66 -17.92 -17.36
CA LYS A 146 26.83 -17.94 -18.80
C LYS A 146 26.98 -16.51 -19.28
N SER A 147 28.03 -16.29 -20.07
CA SER A 147 28.39 -14.97 -20.56
C SER A 147 27.55 -14.58 -21.77
N ILE A 148 26.98 -13.38 -21.79
CA ILE A 148 26.30 -12.81 -22.96
C ILE A 148 27.36 -12.39 -23.98
N GLN A 149 27.15 -12.76 -25.24
CA GLN A 149 28.04 -12.46 -26.36
C GLN A 149 27.32 -11.55 -27.36
N TYR A 150 28.07 -10.78 -28.13
CA TYR A 150 27.50 -9.82 -29.06
C TYR A 150 28.17 -9.88 -30.43
N THR A 151 27.42 -9.48 -31.46
CA THR A 151 27.89 -9.43 -32.85
C THR A 151 28.90 -8.31 -33.10
N ASN A 152 28.95 -7.29 -32.24
CA ASN A 152 29.90 -6.18 -32.31
C ASN A 152 31.01 -6.33 -31.24
N SER A 153 32.12 -5.60 -31.38
CA SER A 153 33.30 -5.69 -30.50
C SER A 153 33.17 -4.91 -29.17
N ASP A 154 32.09 -4.15 -29.01
CA ASP A 154 31.81 -3.22 -27.91
C ASP A 154 30.61 -3.64 -27.04
N CYS A 155 30.22 -4.92 -27.10
CA CYS A 155 29.05 -5.47 -26.42
C CYS A 155 27.73 -4.79 -26.82
N THR A 156 27.64 -4.38 -28.07
CA THR A 156 26.42 -3.89 -28.72
C THR A 156 26.00 -4.79 -29.89
N GLY A 157 24.84 -4.51 -30.47
CA GLY A 157 24.28 -5.34 -31.55
C GLY A 157 23.46 -6.49 -30.99
N GLN A 158 23.38 -7.59 -31.73
CA GLN A 158 22.53 -8.70 -31.33
C GLN A 158 23.19 -9.48 -30.19
N ALA A 159 22.47 -9.59 -29.07
CA ALA A 159 22.88 -10.39 -27.94
C ALA A 159 22.65 -11.89 -28.23
N LEU A 160 23.63 -12.71 -27.84
CA LEU A 160 23.73 -14.12 -28.14
C LEU A 160 24.26 -14.89 -26.93
N THR A 161 24.09 -16.21 -26.91
CA THR A 161 24.84 -17.09 -26.00
C THR A 161 25.15 -18.42 -26.64
N THR A 162 26.00 -19.18 -25.95
CA THR A 162 26.40 -20.55 -26.27
C THR A 162 25.88 -21.52 -25.20
N GLY A 163 25.28 -22.64 -25.60
CA GLY A 163 24.92 -23.76 -24.71
C GLY A 163 23.53 -24.37 -24.97
N ASP A 164 23.31 -25.56 -24.43
CA ASP A 164 22.01 -26.26 -24.42
C ASP A 164 21.15 -25.69 -23.29
N MET A 165 20.05 -25.00 -23.64
CA MET A 165 19.16 -24.39 -22.65
C MET A 165 17.70 -24.56 -23.04
N ALA A 166 16.83 -24.57 -22.03
CA ALA A 166 15.38 -24.54 -22.25
C ALA A 166 14.95 -23.15 -22.75
N PRO A 167 14.04 -23.07 -23.75
CA PRO A 167 13.69 -21.85 -24.46
C PRO A 167 12.80 -20.85 -23.66
N GLN A 168 12.64 -21.02 -22.34
CA GLN A 168 11.69 -20.23 -21.53
C GLN A 168 12.21 -19.88 -20.13
N VAL A 169 13.54 -19.87 -19.94
CA VAL A 169 14.14 -19.45 -18.68
C VAL A 169 14.63 -18.01 -18.81
N LEU A 170 14.27 -17.19 -17.81
CA LEU A 170 14.67 -15.79 -17.74
C LEU A 170 16.05 -15.62 -17.13
N TYR A 171 16.87 -14.74 -17.71
CA TYR A 171 18.20 -14.43 -17.20
C TYR A 171 18.36 -12.96 -16.81
N ARG A 172 18.90 -12.66 -15.62
CA ARG A 172 19.22 -11.31 -15.13
C ARG A 172 20.64 -10.91 -15.56
N ASP A 173 20.79 -9.84 -16.34
CA ASP A 173 22.12 -9.32 -16.66
C ASP A 173 22.73 -8.65 -15.40
N ASP A 174 23.74 -9.27 -14.80
CA ASP A 174 24.37 -8.81 -13.54
C ASP A 174 25.19 -7.51 -13.70
N ALA A 175 25.24 -6.93 -14.91
CA ALA A 175 25.90 -5.66 -15.18
C ALA A 175 25.05 -4.45 -14.75
N GLY A 176 24.89 -4.28 -13.44
CA GLY A 176 24.13 -3.23 -12.76
C GLY A 176 24.63 -1.78 -12.91
N GLU A 177 25.06 -1.34 -14.10
CA GLU A 177 25.40 0.08 -14.35
C GLU A 177 24.61 0.71 -15.52
N TYR A 178 23.83 -0.07 -16.30
CA TYR A 178 23.10 0.45 -17.48
C TYR A 178 21.67 -0.09 -17.72
N GLY A 179 20.91 -0.46 -16.68
CA GLY A 179 19.46 -0.67 -16.83
C GLY A 179 19.03 -1.73 -17.86
N LEU A 180 19.84 -2.76 -18.07
CA LEU A 180 19.49 -3.84 -19.00
C LEU A 180 18.72 -4.92 -18.24
N GLY A 181 17.41 -4.90 -18.47
CA GLY A 181 16.46 -5.81 -17.86
C GLY A 181 16.69 -7.27 -18.22
N TYR A 182 15.72 -8.08 -17.87
CA TYR A 182 15.80 -9.52 -18.01
C TYR A 182 15.79 -9.96 -19.45
N ILE A 183 16.57 -10.98 -19.75
CA ILE A 183 16.73 -11.48 -21.10
C ILE A 183 16.23 -12.92 -21.14
N MET A 184 15.26 -13.16 -22.02
CA MET A 184 14.72 -14.48 -22.32
C MET A 184 15.40 -15.02 -23.57
N TRP A 185 15.72 -16.31 -23.57
CA TRP A 185 16.20 -17.00 -24.76
C TRP A 185 15.02 -17.40 -25.62
N THR A 186 15.10 -17.16 -26.92
CA THR A 186 14.14 -17.75 -27.86
C THR A 186 14.92 -18.40 -28.99
N PHE A 187 14.82 -19.72 -29.14
CA PHE A 187 15.38 -20.39 -30.31
C PHE A 187 14.65 -21.71 -30.60
N GLU A 188 14.59 -22.06 -31.88
CA GLU A 188 14.12 -23.36 -32.36
C GLU A 188 15.30 -24.35 -32.54
N SER A 189 16.52 -23.85 -32.84
CA SER A 189 17.79 -24.61 -32.88
C SER A 189 19.01 -23.66 -32.87
N PRO A 190 20.14 -24.02 -32.24
CA PRO A 190 21.35 -23.18 -32.23
C PRO A 190 21.88 -22.97 -33.65
N THR A 191 22.20 -21.72 -33.99
CA THR A 191 22.69 -21.33 -35.32
C THR A 191 24.13 -20.84 -35.23
N GLN A 192 24.97 -21.21 -36.20
CA GLN A 192 26.34 -20.71 -36.27
C GLN A 192 26.35 -19.22 -36.61
N ARG A 193 26.93 -18.39 -35.73
CA ARG A 193 27.06 -16.93 -35.92
C ARG A 193 28.46 -16.46 -35.57
N THR A 194 28.79 -15.26 -36.04
CA THR A 194 30.03 -14.58 -35.66
C THR A 194 29.78 -13.69 -34.45
N ILE A 195 30.51 -13.94 -33.37
CA ILE A 195 30.58 -13.06 -32.21
C ILE A 195 31.87 -12.24 -32.27
N LYS A 196 31.85 -11.08 -31.61
CA LYS A 196 33.01 -10.20 -31.50
C LYS A 196 33.31 -9.73 -30.09
N SER A 197 32.35 -9.79 -29.18
CA SER A 197 32.59 -9.42 -27.79
C SER A 197 31.75 -10.24 -26.83
N ARG A 198 32.11 -10.16 -25.56
CA ARG A 198 31.44 -10.81 -24.45
C ARG A 198 31.36 -9.87 -23.26
N ARG A 199 30.20 -9.83 -22.63
CA ARG A 199 30.02 -9.16 -21.33
C ARG A 199 30.38 -10.15 -20.22
N GLU A 200 31.32 -9.75 -19.39
CA GLU A 200 31.77 -10.51 -18.22
C GLU A 200 30.86 -10.23 -17.02
N ALA A 201 30.88 -11.12 -16.01
CA ALA A 201 30.00 -11.03 -14.83
C ALA A 201 30.24 -9.76 -13.98
N ASN A 202 31.36 -9.08 -14.18
CA ASN A 202 31.68 -7.79 -13.56
C ASN A 202 31.16 -6.59 -14.38
N GLY A 203 30.37 -6.82 -15.43
CA GLY A 203 29.83 -5.80 -16.33
C GLY A 203 30.77 -5.35 -17.44
N ASN A 204 32.06 -5.71 -17.39
CA ASN A 204 33.03 -5.30 -18.40
C ASN A 204 32.75 -5.93 -19.75
N CYS A 205 32.95 -5.14 -20.80
CA CYS A 205 32.96 -5.65 -22.16
C CYS A 205 34.35 -6.10 -22.56
N LYS A 206 34.46 -7.33 -23.06
CA LYS A 206 35.69 -7.90 -23.58
C LYS A 206 35.55 -8.13 -25.08
N ASP A 207 36.41 -7.46 -25.87
CA ASP A 207 36.60 -7.78 -27.28
C ASP A 207 37.27 -9.16 -27.40
N LEU A 208 36.66 -10.01 -28.21
CA LEU A 208 37.09 -11.39 -28.45
C LEU A 208 37.73 -11.56 -29.84
N GLY A 209 37.71 -10.52 -30.68
CA GLY A 209 37.88 -10.64 -32.12
C GLY A 209 36.74 -11.46 -32.76
N SER A 210 36.80 -11.65 -34.08
CA SER A 210 35.79 -12.44 -34.80
C SER A 210 35.92 -13.93 -34.48
N GLN A 211 34.93 -14.49 -33.80
CA GLN A 211 34.84 -15.92 -33.49
C GLN A 211 33.55 -16.50 -34.05
N SER A 212 33.62 -17.68 -34.67
CA SER A 212 32.44 -18.39 -35.17
C SER A 212 32.00 -19.44 -34.15
N VAL A 213 30.78 -19.32 -33.64
CA VAL A 213 30.24 -20.17 -32.58
C VAL A 213 28.76 -20.49 -32.83
N LEU A 214 28.32 -21.65 -32.36
CA LEU A 214 26.89 -21.99 -32.31
C LEU A 214 26.22 -21.16 -31.21
N THR A 215 25.23 -20.38 -31.60
CA THR A 215 24.59 -19.41 -30.71
C THR A 215 23.08 -19.45 -30.76
N ASN A 216 22.47 -19.04 -29.65
CA ASN A 216 21.04 -18.80 -29.51
C ASN A 216 20.76 -17.30 -29.49
N THR A 217 19.59 -16.88 -30.00
CA THR A 217 19.19 -15.47 -30.01
C THR A 217 18.55 -15.09 -28.68
N LEU A 218 18.91 -13.91 -28.20
CA LEU A 218 18.31 -13.30 -27.03
C LEU A 218 17.16 -12.35 -27.39
N LYS A 219 16.11 -12.40 -26.58
CA LYS A 219 15.03 -11.42 -26.57
C LYS A 219 14.97 -10.78 -25.19
N GLN A 220 15.15 -9.46 -25.15
CA GLN A 220 14.92 -8.71 -23.92
C GLN A 220 13.43 -8.78 -23.54
N VAL A 221 13.15 -9.02 -22.27
CA VAL A 221 11.80 -9.11 -21.70
C VAL A 221 11.70 -8.15 -20.53
N VAL A 222 10.61 -7.39 -20.51
CA VAL A 222 10.24 -6.56 -19.37
C VAL A 222 9.46 -7.44 -18.41
N LEU A 223 9.86 -7.47 -17.15
CA LEU A 223 9.13 -8.23 -16.14
C LEU A 223 7.86 -7.52 -15.68
N PRO A 224 6.86 -8.27 -15.20
CA PRO A 224 5.61 -7.72 -14.70
C PRO A 224 5.73 -7.17 -13.27
N PHE A 225 6.92 -7.22 -12.66
CA PHE A 225 7.20 -6.70 -11.32
C PHE A 225 8.48 -5.85 -11.32
N THR A 226 8.66 -5.05 -10.27
CA THR A 226 9.79 -4.12 -10.14
C THR A 226 10.98 -4.76 -9.42
N GLU A 227 12.19 -4.29 -9.74
CA GLU A 227 13.42 -4.65 -9.03
C GLU A 227 13.94 -3.47 -8.18
N PRO A 228 14.71 -3.75 -7.10
CA PRO A 228 15.04 -5.08 -6.58
C PRO A 228 13.85 -5.74 -5.87
N LEU A 229 13.79 -7.07 -5.91
CA LEU A 229 12.77 -7.84 -5.20
C LEU A 229 12.92 -7.73 -3.68
N ALA A 230 11.81 -7.58 -2.96
CA ALA A 230 11.82 -7.38 -1.52
C ALA A 230 11.67 -8.70 -0.74
N TRP A 231 12.60 -9.00 0.18
CA TRP A 231 12.48 -10.15 1.09
C TRP A 231 11.78 -9.73 2.40
N PRO A 232 10.98 -10.59 3.07
CA PRO A 232 10.71 -12.00 2.78
C PRO A 232 9.66 -12.25 1.70
N LEU A 233 9.83 -13.34 0.97
CA LEU A 233 8.80 -13.85 0.06
C LEU A 233 7.70 -14.57 0.85
N LYS A 234 6.46 -14.44 0.40
CA LYS A 234 5.26 -15.00 1.00
C LYS A 234 4.48 -15.79 -0.04
N ILE A 235 3.95 -16.94 0.35
CA ILE A 235 3.07 -17.73 -0.49
C ILE A 235 1.64 -17.46 -0.03
N VAL A 236 0.77 -17.08 -0.96
CA VAL A 236 -0.64 -16.85 -0.69
C VAL A 236 -1.47 -17.64 -1.70
N GLY A 237 -2.41 -18.44 -1.19
CA GLY A 237 -3.51 -19.00 -1.97
C GLY A 237 -4.74 -18.12 -1.84
N PHE A 238 -5.51 -17.97 -2.90
CA PHE A 238 -6.77 -17.21 -2.93
C PHE A 238 -7.98 -18.10 -2.70
#